data_AF-A0A800L6T0-F1
#
_entry.id   AF-A0A800L6T0-F1
#
_cell.length_a   1.000
_cell.length_b   1.000
_cell.length_c   1.000
_cell.angle_alpha   90.00
_cell.angle_beta   90.00
_cell.angle_gamma   90.00
#
_symmetry.space_group_name_H-M   'P 1'
#
loop_
_entity.id
_entity.type
_entity.pdbx_description
1 polymer ?
#
loop_
_entity_poly.entity_id
_entity_poly.type
_entity_poly.pdbx_seq_one_letter_code
_entity_poly.pdbx_strand_id
1 'polypeptide(L)'
;MRKFIQITLIIISCLSGQDSSSANGSIEETGIFLKDLHFDWKLPHKNNGTYYSIDLHEFKFGFSDLNFSQEQKGSKHKINTRISGPNLKIDQLVLNAKITSKNWLTRERIRRLEER
;
A
#
# COMPACT_ATOMS: atom_id res chain seq x y z
N MET A 1 -18.31 3.73 11.71
CA MET A 1 -18.19 4.24 13.09
C MET A 1 -18.46 3.18 14.18
N ARG A 2 -19.45 2.29 14.04
CA ARG A 2 -19.79 1.29 15.10
C ARG A 2 -18.64 0.33 15.50
N LYS A 3 -17.77 -0.05 14.57
CA LYS A 3 -16.61 -0.92 14.84
C LYS A 3 -15.47 -0.23 15.59
N PHE A 4 -15.28 1.08 15.37
CA PHE A 4 -14.26 1.85 16.10
C PHE A 4 -14.61 2.00 17.57
N ILE A 5 -15.90 2.23 17.89
CA ILE A 5 -16.40 2.35 19.26
C ILE A 5 -16.15 1.06 20.06
N GLN A 6 -16.24 -0.11 19.42
CA GLN A 6 -15.95 -1.40 20.07
C GLN A 6 -14.46 -1.57 20.42
N ILE A 7 -13.55 -1.12 19.54
CA ILE A 7 -12.09 -1.19 19.80
C ILE A 7 -11.71 -0.25 20.96
N THR A 8 -12.27 0.96 21.00
CA THR A 8 -12.01 1.90 22.10
C THR A 8 -12.53 1.39 23.44
N LEU A 9 -13.67 0.69 23.46
CA LEU A 9 -14.23 0.10 24.68
C LEU A 9 -13.35 -1.02 25.25
N ILE A 10 -12.75 -1.87 24.40
CA ILE A 10 -11.82 -2.93 24.83
C ILE A 10 -10.57 -2.32 25.49
N ILE A 11 -10.05 -1.23 24.93
CA ILE A 11 -8.86 -0.54 25.47
C ILE A 11 -9.17 0.06 26.84
N ILE A 12 -10.36 0.64 27.04
CA ILE A 12 -10.77 1.25 28.32
C ILE A 12 -11.01 0.20 29.40
N SER A 13 -11.53 -0.99 29.07
CA SER A 13 -11.74 -2.08 30.04
C SER A 13 -10.44 -2.67 30.60
N CYS A 14 -9.29 -2.49 29.93
CA CYS A 14 -7.98 -2.92 30.45
C CYS A 14 -7.43 -2.01 31.57
N LEU A 15 -8.05 -0.85 31.85
CA LEU A 15 -7.56 0.07 32.92
C LEU A 15 -8.14 -0.22 34.31
N SER A 16 -9.05 -1.21 34.45
CA SER A 16 -9.74 -1.50 35.71
C SER A 16 -9.41 -2.90 36.23
N GLY A 17 -8.21 -3.10 36.77
CA GLY A 17 -7.82 -4.38 37.36
C GLY A 17 -6.80 -4.22 38.49
N GLN A 18 -7.30 -4.16 39.73
CA GLN A 18 -6.51 -4.45 40.94
C GLN A 18 -6.23 -5.97 41.08
N ASP A 19 -6.92 -6.79 40.31
CA ASP A 19 -6.71 -8.24 40.23
C ASP A 19 -5.71 -8.60 39.12
N SER A 20 -5.03 -9.74 39.31
CA SER A 20 -4.14 -10.30 38.29
C SER A 20 -4.91 -10.48 36.98
N SER A 21 -4.52 -9.73 35.96
CA SER A 21 -5.16 -9.73 34.65
C SER A 21 -4.19 -10.21 33.59
N SER A 22 -4.71 -10.96 32.62
CA SER A 22 -3.96 -11.37 31.44
C SER A 22 -4.79 -11.12 30.19
N ALA A 23 -4.21 -10.48 29.20
CA ALA A 23 -4.83 -10.27 27.90
C ALA A 23 -3.90 -10.83 26.82
N ASN A 24 -4.44 -11.71 25.98
CA ASN A 24 -3.73 -12.29 24.84
C ASN A 24 -4.51 -12.00 23.57
N GLY A 25 -3.80 -11.60 22.53
CA GLY A 25 -4.36 -11.39 21.20
C GLY A 25 -3.35 -11.75 20.14
N SER A 26 -3.82 -12.45 19.11
CA SER A 26 -3.06 -12.72 17.90
C SER A 26 -3.82 -12.20 16.69
N ILE A 27 -3.06 -11.72 15.72
CA ILE A 27 -3.53 -11.43 14.37
C ILE A 27 -2.61 -12.21 13.45
N GLU A 28 -3.16 -13.26 12.86
CA GLU A 28 -2.49 -14.09 11.86
C GLU A 28 -2.69 -13.45 10.48
N GLU A 29 -1.62 -13.43 9.68
CA GLU A 29 -1.60 -13.08 8.26
C GLU A 29 -2.49 -11.89 7.87
N THR A 30 -1.98 -10.67 8.05
CA THR A 30 -2.67 -9.45 7.58
C THR A 30 -1.97 -8.86 6.39
N GLY A 31 -2.72 -8.56 5.34
CA GLY A 31 -2.13 -7.98 4.16
C GLY A 31 -3.12 -7.45 3.14
N ILE A 32 -2.56 -6.80 2.14
CA ILE A 32 -3.23 -6.37 0.94
C ILE A 32 -2.74 -7.28 -0.19
N PHE A 33 -3.69 -7.92 -0.86
CA PHE A 33 -3.45 -8.71 -2.05
C PHE A 33 -4.17 -8.08 -3.23
N LEU A 34 -3.41 -7.71 -4.25
CA LEU A 34 -3.93 -7.21 -5.51
C LEU A 34 -3.38 -8.10 -6.62
N LYS A 35 -4.27 -8.50 -7.54
CA LYS A 35 -3.93 -9.38 -8.65
C LYS A 35 -4.43 -8.74 -9.94
N ASP A 36 -3.63 -8.88 -10.99
CA ASP A 36 -3.97 -8.46 -12.35
C ASP A 36 -4.41 -6.98 -12.40
N LEU A 37 -3.62 -6.11 -11.79
CA LEU A 37 -3.85 -4.66 -11.83
C LEU A 37 -3.44 -4.12 -13.20
N HIS A 38 -4.33 -3.35 -13.79
CA HIS A 38 -4.12 -2.68 -15.06
C HIS A 38 -4.57 -1.24 -14.95
N PHE A 39 -3.68 -0.30 -15.27
CA PHE A 39 -3.95 1.13 -15.25
C PHE A 39 -3.52 1.77 -16.55
N ASP A 40 -4.49 2.28 -17.30
CA ASP A 40 -4.26 3.08 -18.48
C ASP A 40 -4.58 4.55 -18.21
N TRP A 41 -3.66 5.45 -18.57
CA TRP A 41 -3.98 6.87 -18.56
C TRP A 41 -3.39 7.61 -19.76
N LYS A 42 -4.16 8.63 -20.18
CA LYS A 42 -3.80 9.57 -21.23
C LYS A 42 -3.87 10.96 -20.66
N LEU A 43 -2.81 11.76 -20.84
CA LEU A 43 -2.84 13.14 -20.37
C LEU A 43 -3.82 13.97 -21.21
N PRO A 44 -4.80 14.65 -20.59
CA PRO A 44 -5.88 15.32 -21.31
C PRO A 44 -5.44 16.56 -22.09
N HIS A 45 -4.26 17.15 -21.81
CA HIS A 45 -3.87 18.47 -22.36
C HIS A 45 -2.53 18.48 -23.12
N LYS A 46 -1.95 17.31 -23.42
CA LYS A 46 -0.83 17.22 -24.37
C LYS A 46 -1.37 16.78 -25.72
N ASN A 47 -1.31 17.67 -26.71
CA ASN A 47 -1.56 17.41 -28.14
C ASN A 47 -0.60 16.36 -28.79
N ASN A 48 0.06 15.54 -27.96
CA ASN A 48 1.16 14.65 -28.30
C ASN A 48 0.81 13.17 -28.04
N GLY A 49 -0.48 12.81 -28.06
CA GLY A 49 -0.96 11.42 -28.06
C GLY A 49 -0.18 10.48 -27.14
N THR A 50 0.16 10.94 -25.94
CA THR A 50 1.04 10.19 -25.03
C THR A 50 0.18 9.29 -24.17
N TYR A 51 0.42 7.98 -24.27
CA TYR A 51 -0.28 6.96 -23.52
C TYR A 51 0.69 6.31 -22.55
N TYR A 52 0.21 6.08 -21.34
CA TYR A 52 0.92 5.32 -20.34
C TYR A 52 0.03 4.17 -19.89
N SER A 53 0.65 3.03 -19.64
CA SER A 53 0.00 1.83 -19.13
C SER A 53 0.90 1.18 -18.11
N ILE A 54 0.30 0.66 -17.05
CA ILE A 54 0.95 -0.14 -16.01
C ILE A 54 0.18 -1.45 -15.91
N ASP A 55 0.88 -2.56 -16.09
CA ASP A 55 0.39 -3.90 -15.80
C ASP A 55 1.16 -4.47 -14.62
N LEU A 56 0.44 -5.03 -13.65
CA LEU A 56 1.04 -5.70 -12.50
C LEU A 56 0.28 -7.00 -12.20
N HIS A 57 0.94 -8.14 -12.42
CA HIS A 57 0.30 -9.45 -12.24
C HIS A 57 0.02 -9.76 -10.77
N GLU A 58 1.02 -9.59 -9.89
CA GLU A 58 0.87 -9.89 -8.47
C GLU A 58 1.47 -8.80 -7.59
N PHE A 59 0.67 -8.28 -6.66
CA PHE A 59 1.13 -7.48 -5.54
C PHE A 59 0.64 -8.08 -4.24
N LYS A 60 1.57 -8.50 -3.39
CA LYS A 60 1.31 -8.97 -2.03
C LYS A 60 2.13 -8.13 -1.06
N PHE A 61 1.45 -7.49 -0.12
CA PHE A 61 2.07 -6.84 1.02
C PHE A 61 1.37 -7.30 2.30
N GLY A 62 2.10 -7.83 3.27
CA GLY A 62 1.48 -8.23 4.53
C GLY A 62 2.46 -8.56 5.64
N PHE A 63 1.94 -8.69 6.85
CA PHE A 63 2.62 -9.16 8.04
C PHE A 63 2.21 -10.60 8.32
N SER A 64 3.17 -11.43 8.67
CA SER A 64 2.96 -12.85 8.93
C SER A 64 2.20 -13.05 10.24
N ASP A 65 2.65 -12.42 11.33
CA ASP A 65 2.05 -12.60 12.65
C ASP A 65 2.22 -11.35 13.52
N LEU A 66 1.16 -10.95 14.22
CA LEU A 66 1.24 -10.01 15.32
C LEU A 66 0.69 -10.67 16.57
N ASN A 67 1.55 -10.88 17.57
CA ASN A 67 1.20 -11.48 18.85
C ASN A 67 1.42 -10.46 19.96
N PHE A 68 0.42 -10.29 20.80
CA PHE A 68 0.45 -9.45 21.98
C PHE A 68 0.02 -10.28 23.19
N SER A 69 0.82 -10.21 24.25
CA SER A 69 0.45 -10.74 25.56
C SER A 69 0.75 -9.69 26.62
N GLN A 70 -0.22 -9.47 27.50
CA GLN A 70 -0.08 -8.66 28.69
C GLN A 70 -0.31 -9.54 29.91
N GLU A 71 0.58 -9.43 30.88
CA GLU A 71 0.42 -10.00 32.22
C GLU A 71 0.58 -8.88 33.25
N GLN A 72 -0.39 -8.78 34.15
CA GLN A 72 -0.34 -7.90 35.31
C GLN A 72 -0.40 -8.73 36.60
N LYS A 73 0.60 -8.56 37.46
CA LYS A 73 0.68 -9.21 38.78
C LYS A 73 1.06 -8.17 39.84
N GLY A 74 0.07 -7.64 40.55
CA GLY A 74 0.26 -6.52 41.48
C GLY A 74 0.73 -5.27 40.73
N SER A 75 1.85 -4.68 41.14
CA SER A 75 2.48 -3.53 40.47
C SER A 75 3.36 -3.89 39.27
N LYS A 76 3.56 -5.19 38.99
CA LYS A 76 4.39 -5.64 37.87
C LYS A 76 3.53 -5.78 36.62
N HIS A 77 3.92 -5.05 35.59
CA HIS A 77 3.33 -5.14 34.25
C HIS A 77 4.37 -5.69 33.29
N LYS A 78 4.01 -6.78 32.59
CA LYS A 78 4.82 -7.33 31.51
C LYS A 78 3.97 -7.27 30.23
N ILE A 79 4.50 -6.57 29.24
CA ILE A 79 3.91 -6.49 27.90
C ILE A 79 4.93 -7.13 26.97
N ASN A 80 4.51 -8.13 26.20
CA ASN A 80 5.31 -8.75 25.17
C ASN A 80 4.58 -8.60 23.84
N THR A 81 5.28 -8.02 22.86
CA THR A 81 4.75 -7.80 21.52
C THR A 81 5.74 -8.41 20.53
N ARG A 82 5.26 -9.33 19.71
CA ARG A 82 6.04 -9.93 18.62
C ARG A 82 5.36 -9.61 17.30
N ILE A 83 6.12 -9.02 16.37
CA ILE A 83 5.66 -8.69 15.03
C ILE A 83 6.58 -9.40 14.05
N SER A 84 6.02 -10.15 13.11
CA SER A 84 6.73 -10.86 12.04
C SER A 84 6.30 -10.31 10.67
N GLY A 85 7.25 -9.94 9.82
CA GLY A 85 7.03 -9.24 8.54
C GLY A 85 7.67 -7.84 8.52
N PRO A 86 7.34 -6.96 7.56
CA PRO A 86 6.43 -7.17 6.42
C PRO A 86 7.09 -7.97 5.30
N ASN A 87 6.28 -8.76 4.60
CA ASN A 87 6.65 -9.42 3.36
C ASN A 87 6.06 -8.66 2.18
N LEU A 88 6.93 -8.26 1.24
CA LEU A 88 6.56 -7.65 -0.01
C LEU A 88 6.91 -8.60 -1.15
N LYS A 89 5.93 -8.89 -2.02
CA LYS A 89 6.14 -9.60 -3.28
C LYS A 89 5.47 -8.81 -4.41
N ILE A 90 6.26 -8.51 -5.43
CA ILE A 90 5.82 -7.88 -6.68
C ILE A 90 6.22 -8.85 -7.78
N ASP A 91 5.26 -9.29 -8.59
CA ASP A 91 5.50 -10.19 -9.70
C ASP A 91 5.02 -9.57 -11.02
N GLN A 92 5.87 -9.68 -12.05
CA GLN A 92 5.63 -9.22 -13.42
C GLN A 92 5.05 -7.79 -13.51
N LEU A 93 5.84 -6.81 -13.09
CA LEU A 93 5.55 -5.39 -13.32
C LEU A 93 5.97 -4.99 -14.74
N VAL A 94 5.03 -4.49 -15.54
CA VAL A 94 5.28 -3.95 -16.88
C VAL A 94 4.87 -2.48 -16.91
N LEU A 95 5.79 -1.61 -17.34
CA LEU A 95 5.56 -0.18 -17.50
C LEU A 95 5.67 0.15 -18.99
N ASN A 96 4.57 0.60 -19.58
CA ASN A 96 4.49 0.94 -21.00
C ASN A 96 4.26 2.45 -21.14
N ALA A 97 5.09 3.09 -21.97
CA ALA A 97 4.94 4.50 -22.32
C ALA A 97 5.04 4.67 -23.84
N LYS A 98 3.94 5.09 -24.46
CA LYS A 98 3.89 5.42 -25.89
C LYS A 98 3.80 6.92 -26.06
N ILE A 99 4.92 7.54 -26.45
CA ILE A 99 5.03 8.99 -26.62
C ILE A 99 4.86 9.35 -28.09
N THR A 100 3.72 9.93 -28.44
CA THR A 100 3.47 10.41 -29.81
C THR A 100 3.84 11.89 -29.93
N SER A 101 5.13 12.22 -29.77
CA SER A 101 5.57 13.60 -30.00
C SER A 101 5.55 13.92 -31.49
N LYS A 102 5.02 15.09 -31.87
CA LYS A 102 5.12 15.50 -33.27
C LYS A 102 6.62 15.66 -33.60
N ASN A 103 7.12 15.06 -34.68
CA ASN A 103 8.55 15.08 -35.05
C ASN A 103 9.06 16.53 -35.23
N TRP A 104 9.80 17.03 -34.24
CA TRP A 104 10.28 18.42 -34.20
C TRP A 104 11.35 18.66 -35.26
N LEU A 105 12.17 17.66 -35.56
CA LEU A 105 13.22 17.72 -36.57
C LEU A 105 12.62 17.87 -37.98
N THR A 106 11.55 17.13 -38.27
CA THR A 106 10.82 17.26 -39.54
C THR A 106 10.15 18.62 -39.65
N ARG A 107 9.51 19.10 -38.58
CA ARG A 107 8.91 20.45 -38.55
C ARG A 107 9.95 21.55 -38.81
N GLU A 108 11.09 21.46 -38.16
CA GLU A 108 12.17 22.44 -38.29
C GLU A 108 12.84 22.40 -39.68
N ARG A 109 12.88 21.23 -40.32
CA ARG A 109 13.29 21.11 -41.73
C ARG A 109 12.30 21.80 -42.67
N ILE A 110 11.00 21.58 -42.49
CA ILE A 110 9.96 22.23 -43.31
C ILE A 110 10.01 23.75 -43.13
N ARG A 111 10.09 24.25 -41.90
CA ARG A 111 10.22 25.69 -41.60
C ARG A 111 11.39 26.32 -42.36
N ARG A 112 12.57 25.70 -42.32
CA ARG A 112 13.76 26.19 -43.05
C ARG A 112 13.63 26.14 -44.56
N LEU A 113 12.76 25.30 -45.11
CA LEU A 113 12.49 25.24 -46.54
C LEU A 113 11.47 26.30 -46.97
N GLU A 114 10.50 26.62 -46.12
CA GLU A 114 9.48 27.66 -46.36
C GLU A 114 10.04 29.09 -46.20
N GLU A 115 11.10 29.27 -45.42
CA GLU A 115 11.80 30.56 -45.22
C GLU A 115 12.84 30.89 -46.32
N ARG A 116 12.96 30.05 -47.36
CA ARG A 116 13.79 30.29 -48.54
C ARG A 116 12.96 30.77 -49.71
#